data_AF-A0A7G6X294-F1
#
_entry.id   AF-A0A7G6X294-F1
#
_cell.length_a   1.000
_cell.length_b   1.000
_cell.length_c   1.000
_cell.angle_alpha   90.00
_cell.angle_beta   90.00
_cell.angle_gamma   90.00
#
_symmetry.space_group_name_H-M   'P 1'
#
loop_
_entity.id
_entity.type
_entity.pdbx_description
1 polymer ?
#
loop_
_entity_poly.entity_id
_entity_poly.type
_entity_poly.pdbx_seq_one_letter_code
_entity_poly.pdbx_strand_id
1 'polypeptide(L)'
;MKQKNGRLIVLVAAIAVAAVVTGGVIAAQRGPHAGEGGSAAPLAGPTTTPVAETPSSTPSSLPPKPSAGSPVKVALKLSKLTKGRDPQVAYLVGREVRGGAGDKVKIPGTQQIQQVARLGDAVLAVVTKGYGTELLKVGYEAVEHTPDVTTLVTTTDGSQAAYATKRIDTGGGVKGSTVYATTTEGGLDAVKKLALPNRWEVRVIAYQGGKVYFSSFETQNSSTWQLSAWDPAKTTATEVKTITSPTALAGNGEVAAALTVLNDNGTCSAVIEVATGKQFWRTCDYQVKSFTADGRTAIGGPRISDGYADLIAAALDARTGSLLREWSGPSFRQTVAEDDQHLLILADDGPDTKASIIRCTITNGACELATPLAAGELMIGS
;
A
#
# COMPACT_ATOMS: atom_id res chain seq x y z
N MET A 1 -46.83 -22.93 31.85
CA MET A 1 -46.67 -24.02 30.85
C MET A 1 -45.19 -24.31 30.70
N LYS A 2 -44.75 -25.51 31.08
CA LYS A 2 -43.36 -25.98 31.03
C LYS A 2 -43.11 -26.67 29.70
N GLN A 3 -42.21 -26.16 28.86
CA GLN A 3 -41.67 -26.93 27.74
C GLN A 3 -40.33 -27.54 28.12
N LYS A 4 -40.36 -28.86 28.26
CA LYS A 4 -39.22 -29.77 28.25
C LYS A 4 -38.81 -29.94 26.78
N ASN A 5 -37.52 -29.87 26.47
CA ASN A 5 -36.89 -30.60 25.36
C ASN A 5 -35.41 -30.78 25.68
N GLY A 6 -35.14 -31.79 26.49
CA GLY A 6 -33.82 -32.40 26.59
C GLY A 6 -33.78 -33.66 25.74
N ARG A 7 -32.57 -33.98 25.26
CA ARG A 7 -32.14 -35.19 24.53
C ARG A 7 -32.17 -35.10 23.00
N LEU A 8 -31.08 -34.55 22.44
CA LEU A 8 -30.32 -35.30 21.44
C LEU A 8 -28.82 -35.15 21.80
N ILE A 9 -28.27 -36.25 22.29
CA ILE A 9 -26.88 -36.43 22.73
C ILE A 9 -26.27 -37.45 21.75
N VAL A 10 -25.02 -37.19 21.33
CA VAL A 10 -24.03 -38.17 20.82
C VAL A 10 -24.36 -38.81 19.47
N LEU A 11 -23.75 -38.29 18.39
CA LEU A 11 -23.16 -39.15 17.34
C LEU A 11 -22.25 -38.41 16.32
N VAL A 12 -21.26 -37.61 16.73
CA VAL A 12 -20.17 -37.19 15.82
C VAL A 12 -18.85 -37.09 16.59
N ALA A 13 -18.38 -38.21 17.12
CA ALA A 13 -17.05 -38.34 17.71
C ALA A 13 -16.54 -39.77 17.51
N ALA A 14 -16.50 -40.24 16.25
CA ALA A 14 -15.98 -41.57 15.92
C ALA A 14 -15.54 -41.74 14.44
N ILE A 15 -15.26 -40.66 13.70
CA ILE A 15 -14.68 -40.75 12.34
C ILE A 15 -13.62 -39.65 12.19
N ALA A 16 -12.55 -39.74 12.99
CA ALA A 16 -11.38 -38.85 12.85
C ALA A 16 -10.06 -39.47 13.36
N VAL A 17 -9.99 -40.80 13.53
CA VAL A 17 -8.76 -41.50 13.98
C VAL A 17 -8.41 -42.70 13.07
N ALA A 18 -8.92 -42.74 11.84
CA ALA A 18 -8.60 -43.81 10.87
C ALA A 18 -8.05 -43.30 9.52
N ALA A 19 -7.60 -42.04 9.45
CA ALA A 19 -7.04 -41.45 8.24
C ALA A 19 -5.60 -40.90 8.38
N VAL A 20 -4.97 -41.04 9.56
CA VAL A 20 -3.59 -40.56 9.79
C VAL A 20 -2.57 -41.71 9.87
N VAL A 21 -3.00 -42.97 9.86
CA VAL A 21 -2.08 -44.14 9.93
C VAL A 21 -1.80 -44.78 8.56
N THR A 22 -2.63 -44.55 7.54
CA THR A 22 -2.47 -45.18 6.21
C THR A 22 -1.67 -44.33 5.21
N GLY A 23 -1.48 -43.03 5.46
CA GLY A 23 -0.69 -42.14 4.59
C GLY A 23 0.83 -42.18 4.81
N GLY A 24 1.29 -42.72 5.96
CA GLY A 24 2.71 -42.72 6.34
C GLY A 24 3.54 -43.92 5.87
N VAL A 25 2.92 -44.94 5.27
CA VAL A 25 3.61 -46.21 4.93
C VAL A 25 3.98 -46.32 3.45
N ILE A 26 3.37 -45.53 2.56
CA ILE A 26 3.65 -45.60 1.11
C ILE A 26 4.78 -44.64 0.67
N ALA A 27 5.17 -43.68 1.52
CA ALA A 27 6.26 -42.75 1.21
C ALA A 27 7.67 -43.26 1.58
N ALA A 28 7.79 -44.40 2.27
CA ALA A 28 9.09 -44.93 2.74
C ALA A 28 9.68 -46.06 1.86
N GLN A 29 9.03 -46.45 0.76
CA GLN A 29 9.50 -47.54 -0.12
C GLN A 29 10.10 -47.11 -1.46
N ARG A 30 10.23 -45.81 -1.73
CA ARG A 30 10.96 -45.31 -2.91
C ARG A 30 12.30 -44.72 -2.49
N GLY A 31 13.25 -45.59 -2.19
CA GLY A 31 14.65 -45.21 -2.15
C GLY A 31 15.12 -44.77 -3.56
N PRO A 32 16.08 -43.86 -3.67
CA PRO A 32 16.60 -43.42 -4.96
C PRO A 32 17.24 -44.61 -5.70
N HIS A 33 16.72 -44.93 -6.89
CA HIS A 33 17.41 -45.80 -7.83
C HIS A 33 18.59 -45.04 -8.42
N ALA A 34 19.79 -45.60 -8.28
CA ALA A 34 20.93 -45.23 -9.08
C ALA A 34 20.61 -45.60 -10.54
N GLY A 35 20.40 -44.59 -11.39
CA GLY A 35 20.29 -44.80 -12.82
C GLY A 35 21.65 -45.20 -13.38
N GLU A 36 21.77 -46.45 -13.82
CA GLU A 36 22.85 -46.90 -14.69
C GLU A 36 22.64 -46.32 -16.10
N GLY A 37 23.75 -45.85 -16.70
CA GLY A 37 23.88 -45.81 -18.15
C GLY A 37 23.43 -44.53 -18.85
N GLY A 38 24.20 -43.46 -18.69
CA GLY A 38 24.11 -42.28 -19.54
C GLY A 38 25.30 -41.36 -19.30
N SER A 39 26.45 -41.70 -19.88
CA SER A 39 27.65 -40.87 -19.83
C SER A 39 27.39 -39.55 -20.56
N ALA A 40 26.91 -38.54 -19.83
CA ALA A 40 26.81 -37.18 -20.32
C ALA A 40 28.22 -36.58 -20.40
N ALA A 41 28.61 -36.14 -21.61
CA ALA A 41 29.87 -35.45 -21.85
C ALA A 41 29.97 -34.18 -20.98
N PRO A 42 31.14 -33.86 -20.41
CA PRO A 42 31.28 -32.66 -19.61
C PRO A 42 31.14 -31.42 -20.49
N LEU A 43 30.14 -30.59 -20.18
CA LEU A 43 30.10 -29.21 -20.63
C LEU A 43 31.26 -28.47 -19.98
N ALA A 44 32.13 -27.87 -20.79
CA ALA A 44 33.20 -26.99 -20.34
C ALA A 44 32.57 -25.78 -19.62
N GLY A 45 32.61 -25.78 -18.29
CA GLY A 45 32.22 -24.64 -17.48
C GLY A 45 33.28 -23.53 -17.59
N PRO A 46 32.89 -22.24 -17.66
CA PRO A 46 33.83 -21.15 -17.50
C PRO A 46 34.37 -21.16 -16.06
N THR A 47 35.69 -21.25 -15.94
CA THR A 47 36.41 -21.08 -14.67
C THR A 47 36.26 -19.63 -14.21
N THR A 48 35.28 -19.33 -13.36
CA THR A 48 35.24 -18.08 -12.60
C THR A 48 35.76 -18.34 -11.20
N THR A 49 37.00 -17.92 -10.98
CA THR A 49 37.62 -17.82 -9.66
C THR A 49 36.72 -16.96 -8.76
N PRO A 50 36.36 -17.40 -7.54
CA PRO A 50 35.64 -16.55 -6.61
C PRO A 50 36.57 -15.44 -6.14
N VAL A 51 36.34 -14.21 -6.59
CA VAL A 51 36.94 -13.03 -5.97
C VAL A 51 36.16 -12.79 -4.69
N ALA A 52 36.83 -12.89 -3.55
CA ALA A 52 36.28 -12.50 -2.26
C ALA A 52 35.95 -10.99 -2.31
N GLU A 53 34.67 -10.66 -2.47
CA GLU A 53 34.22 -9.28 -2.34
C GLU A 53 34.39 -8.83 -0.90
N THR A 54 35.33 -7.91 -0.71
CA THR A 54 35.50 -7.20 0.55
C THR A 54 34.25 -6.33 0.76
N PRO A 55 33.51 -6.46 1.87
CA PRO A 55 32.34 -5.63 2.11
C PRO A 55 32.75 -4.15 2.15
N SER A 56 32.29 -3.39 1.14
CA SER A 56 32.50 -1.95 1.07
C SER A 56 31.62 -1.26 2.10
N SER A 57 32.23 -0.82 3.19
CA SER A 57 31.60 -0.01 4.25
C SER A 57 31.43 1.45 3.84
N THR A 58 31.24 1.75 2.56
CA THR A 58 31.08 3.14 2.11
C THR A 58 29.66 3.58 2.41
N PRO A 59 29.43 4.54 3.34
CA PRO A 59 28.09 5.02 3.65
C PRO A 59 27.45 5.60 2.38
N SER A 60 26.20 5.19 2.16
CA SER A 60 25.32 5.62 1.06
C SER A 60 25.45 7.12 0.82
N SER A 61 25.93 7.47 -0.37
CA SER A 61 26.18 8.84 -0.80
C SER A 61 24.93 9.71 -0.62
N LEU A 62 25.13 10.94 -0.15
CA LEU A 62 24.09 11.97 -0.17
C LEU A 62 23.37 11.99 -1.54
N PRO A 63 22.04 12.18 -1.55
CA PRO A 63 21.24 12.15 -2.75
C PRO A 63 21.76 13.22 -3.69
N PRO A 64 21.76 12.94 -5.00
CA PRO A 64 22.22 13.90 -6.00
C PRO A 64 21.47 15.21 -5.80
N LYS A 65 22.23 16.26 -5.47
CA LYS A 65 21.70 17.62 -5.40
C LYS A 65 21.03 17.92 -6.75
N PRO A 66 19.81 18.50 -6.77
CA PRO A 66 19.15 18.85 -8.01
C PRO A 66 20.12 19.61 -8.92
N SER A 67 20.20 19.17 -10.18
CA SER A 67 21.13 19.74 -11.15
C SER A 67 20.91 21.25 -11.24
N ALA A 68 21.99 22.01 -11.08
CA ALA A 68 21.97 23.46 -11.16
C ALA A 68 21.57 23.88 -12.58
N GLY A 69 20.28 24.14 -12.80
CA GLY A 69 19.74 24.55 -14.10
C GLY A 69 18.33 24.01 -14.41
N SER A 70 17.89 22.94 -13.76
CA SER A 70 16.52 22.44 -13.97
C SER A 70 15.49 23.31 -13.24
N PRO A 71 14.36 23.65 -13.89
CA PRO A 71 13.32 24.45 -13.26
C PRO A 71 12.70 23.71 -12.08
N VAL A 72 12.45 24.44 -10.98
CA VAL A 72 11.78 23.91 -9.79
C VAL A 72 10.30 23.66 -10.07
N LYS A 73 9.67 24.51 -10.90
CA LYS A 73 8.26 24.40 -11.29
C LYS A 73 8.13 24.00 -12.74
N VAL A 74 7.37 22.95 -13.03
CA VAL A 74 7.23 22.35 -14.36
C VAL A 74 5.76 22.27 -14.74
N ALA A 75 5.37 22.99 -15.80
CA ALA A 75 4.03 22.88 -16.36
C ALA A 75 3.94 21.71 -17.33
N LEU A 76 2.96 20.83 -17.13
CA LEU A 76 2.78 19.61 -17.90
C LEU A 76 1.65 19.76 -18.92
N LYS A 77 1.85 19.13 -20.08
CA LYS A 77 0.81 18.91 -21.09
C LYS A 77 0.88 17.47 -21.56
N LEU A 78 -0.11 16.66 -21.22
CA LEU A 78 -0.09 15.21 -21.41
C LEU A 78 0.17 14.80 -22.86
N SER A 79 -0.47 15.48 -23.81
CA SER A 79 -0.30 15.25 -25.25
C SER A 79 1.11 15.53 -25.80
N LYS A 80 1.99 16.18 -25.02
CA LYS A 80 3.38 16.47 -25.40
C LYS A 80 4.40 15.53 -24.76
N LEU A 81 3.98 14.66 -23.84
CA LEU A 81 4.89 13.76 -23.15
C LEU A 81 5.26 12.58 -24.06
N THR A 82 6.53 12.20 -24.04
CA THR A 82 7.02 11.02 -24.75
C THR A 82 6.60 9.74 -24.03
N LYS A 83 6.50 8.63 -24.76
CA LYS A 83 6.30 7.31 -24.15
C LYS A 83 7.53 6.91 -23.32
N GLY A 84 7.30 6.42 -22.11
CA GLY A 84 8.29 5.90 -21.18
C GLY A 84 8.18 4.40 -20.94
N ARG A 85 8.83 3.91 -19.87
CA ARG A 85 8.66 2.54 -19.36
C ARG A 85 7.34 2.40 -18.59
N ASP A 86 6.76 1.20 -18.55
CA ASP A 86 5.56 0.92 -17.74
C ASP A 86 5.83 1.15 -16.23
N PRO A 87 4.80 1.42 -15.39
CA PRO A 87 4.96 1.53 -13.94
C PRO A 87 5.58 0.27 -13.31
N GLN A 88 6.49 0.47 -12.35
CA GLN A 88 7.13 -0.61 -11.59
C GLN A 88 6.28 -1.04 -10.39
N VAL A 89 5.41 -0.17 -9.88
CA VAL A 89 4.42 -0.49 -8.85
C VAL A 89 3.15 -1.07 -9.49
N ALA A 90 2.30 -1.69 -8.67
CA ALA A 90 1.01 -2.19 -9.13
C ALA A 90 0.13 -1.05 -9.65
N TYR A 91 -0.62 -1.29 -10.73
CA TYR A 91 -1.60 -0.36 -11.28
C TYR A 91 -2.71 -1.09 -12.02
N LEU A 92 -3.89 -0.47 -12.11
CA LEU A 92 -5.08 -1.04 -12.72
C LEU A 92 -5.31 -0.44 -14.11
N VAL A 93 -5.57 -1.28 -15.11
CA VAL A 93 -6.09 -0.87 -16.43
C VAL A 93 -7.39 -1.63 -16.69
N GLY A 94 -8.51 -0.92 -16.73
CA GLY A 94 -9.84 -1.53 -16.71
C GLY A 94 -10.03 -2.34 -15.42
N ARG A 95 -10.04 -3.67 -15.56
CA ARG A 95 -10.09 -4.61 -14.43
C ARG A 95 -8.82 -5.46 -14.29
N GLU A 96 -7.78 -5.16 -15.05
CA GLU A 96 -6.53 -5.92 -15.07
C GLU A 96 -5.46 -5.18 -14.26
N VAL A 97 -5.00 -5.79 -13.18
CA VAL A 97 -3.86 -5.31 -12.40
C VAL A 97 -2.57 -5.73 -13.10
N ARG A 98 -1.66 -4.76 -13.26
CA ARG A 98 -0.37 -4.84 -13.94
C ARG A 98 0.71 -4.23 -13.05
N GLY A 99 1.97 -4.37 -13.43
CA GLY A 99 3.12 -3.85 -12.65
C GLY A 99 3.26 -4.55 -11.29
N GLY A 100 4.25 -4.15 -10.50
CA GLY A 100 4.59 -4.81 -9.24
C GLY A 100 5.10 -6.25 -9.42
N ALA A 101 5.13 -7.02 -8.33
CA ALA A 101 5.53 -8.43 -8.35
C ALA A 101 4.45 -9.30 -9.02
N GLY A 102 4.84 -10.23 -9.89
CA GLY A 102 3.95 -11.24 -10.48
C GLY A 102 3.22 -10.82 -11.76
N ASP A 103 2.45 -11.76 -12.30
CA ASP A 103 1.78 -11.62 -13.60
C ASP A 103 0.56 -10.71 -13.57
N LYS A 104 0.02 -10.40 -14.75
CA LYS A 104 -1.24 -9.65 -14.88
C LYS A 104 -2.41 -10.46 -14.32
N VAL A 105 -3.24 -9.83 -13.50
CA VAL A 105 -4.39 -10.48 -12.86
C VAL A 105 -5.66 -9.70 -13.14
N LYS A 106 -6.70 -10.39 -13.61
CA LYS A 106 -8.02 -9.79 -13.84
C LYS A 106 -8.89 -9.91 -12.58
N ILE A 107 -9.36 -8.77 -12.08
CA ILE A 107 -10.30 -8.72 -10.95
C ILE A 107 -11.69 -9.17 -11.45
N PRO A 108 -12.31 -10.20 -10.85
CA PRO A 108 -13.62 -10.68 -11.26
C PRO A 108 -14.74 -9.68 -10.93
N GLY A 109 -15.91 -9.86 -11.54
CA GLY A 109 -17.10 -9.04 -11.27
C GLY A 109 -17.20 -7.76 -12.10
N THR A 110 -18.15 -6.91 -11.73
CA THR A 110 -18.51 -5.65 -12.42
C THR A 110 -18.58 -4.45 -11.47
N GLN A 111 -18.33 -4.67 -10.18
CA GLN A 111 -18.31 -3.65 -9.14
C GLN A 111 -17.19 -2.65 -9.39
N GLN A 112 -17.41 -1.38 -9.05
CA GLN A 112 -16.40 -0.34 -9.16
C GLN A 112 -15.21 -0.66 -8.24
N ILE A 113 -13.99 -0.57 -8.76
CA ILE A 113 -12.78 -0.81 -7.98
C ILE A 113 -12.36 0.52 -7.36
N GLN A 114 -12.21 0.52 -6.04
CA GLN A 114 -11.86 1.69 -5.24
C GLN A 114 -10.37 1.74 -4.91
N GLN A 115 -9.74 0.57 -4.81
CA GLN A 115 -8.32 0.45 -4.49
C GLN A 115 -7.79 -0.90 -4.96
N VAL A 116 -6.51 -0.95 -5.39
CA VAL A 116 -5.80 -2.19 -5.69
C VAL A 116 -4.43 -2.22 -5.02
N ALA A 117 -3.97 -3.41 -4.64
CA ALA A 117 -2.60 -3.65 -4.19
C ALA A 117 -2.17 -5.08 -4.52
N ARG A 118 -0.89 -5.39 -4.33
CA ARG A 118 -0.36 -6.75 -4.50
C ARG A 118 0.12 -7.34 -3.19
N LEU A 119 -0.13 -8.63 -3.02
CA LEU A 119 0.36 -9.42 -1.89
C LEU A 119 0.96 -10.73 -2.45
N GLY A 120 2.27 -10.75 -2.65
CA GLY A 120 2.94 -11.79 -3.42
C GLY A 120 2.31 -11.95 -4.81
N ASP A 121 1.89 -13.16 -5.13
CA ASP A 121 1.20 -13.48 -6.40
C ASP A 121 -0.29 -13.14 -6.39
N ALA A 122 -0.86 -12.76 -5.24
CA ALA A 122 -2.26 -12.38 -5.12
C ALA A 122 -2.47 -10.89 -5.38
N VAL A 123 -3.67 -10.56 -5.87
CA VAL A 123 -4.16 -9.19 -5.98
C VAL A 123 -5.20 -8.92 -4.91
N LEU A 124 -5.04 -7.80 -4.22
CA LEU A 124 -6.02 -7.26 -3.29
C LEU A 124 -6.79 -6.15 -3.98
N ALA A 125 -8.11 -6.22 -3.99
CA ALA A 125 -8.96 -5.21 -4.61
C ALA A 125 -10.13 -4.84 -3.69
N VAL A 126 -10.24 -3.56 -3.34
CA VAL A 126 -11.42 -3.05 -2.64
C VAL A 126 -12.45 -2.65 -3.69
N VAL A 127 -13.64 -3.25 -3.64
CA VAL A 127 -14.74 -3.01 -4.59
C VAL A 127 -16.00 -2.52 -3.88
N THR A 128 -16.89 -1.84 -4.61
CA THR A 128 -18.19 -1.44 -4.07
C THR A 128 -19.14 -2.63 -3.91
N LYS A 129 -19.91 -2.67 -2.82
CA LYS A 129 -20.89 -3.74 -2.55
C LYS A 129 -22.10 -3.18 -1.81
N GLY A 130 -23.20 -2.98 -2.55
CA GLY A 130 -24.38 -2.32 -2.00
C GLY A 130 -24.05 -0.90 -1.53
N TYR A 131 -24.29 -0.62 -0.25
CA TYR A 131 -23.93 0.66 0.39
C TYR A 131 -22.52 0.67 1.00
N GLY A 132 -21.81 -0.46 0.99
CA GLY A 132 -20.48 -0.60 1.57
C GLY A 132 -19.44 -0.99 0.54
N THR A 133 -18.35 -1.57 1.03
CA THR A 133 -17.24 -2.08 0.25
C THR A 133 -16.92 -3.52 0.64
N GLU A 134 -16.16 -4.19 -0.20
CA GLU A 134 -15.62 -5.53 0.09
C GLU A 134 -14.20 -5.61 -0.45
N LEU A 135 -13.30 -6.23 0.30
CA LEU A 135 -11.99 -6.62 -0.17
C LEU A 135 -12.08 -7.99 -0.84
N LEU A 136 -11.59 -8.08 -2.06
CA LEU A 136 -11.32 -9.30 -2.80
C LEU A 136 -9.82 -9.61 -2.68
N LYS A 137 -9.46 -10.80 -2.19
CA LYS A 137 -8.12 -11.37 -2.36
C LYS A 137 -8.19 -12.38 -3.49
N VAL A 138 -7.71 -11.98 -4.67
CA VAL A 138 -7.71 -12.77 -5.89
C VAL A 138 -6.39 -13.54 -5.97
N GLY A 139 -6.43 -14.82 -5.63
CA GLY A 139 -5.33 -15.75 -5.82
C GLY A 139 -5.48 -16.55 -7.12
N TYR A 140 -4.63 -17.57 -7.30
CA TYR A 140 -4.64 -18.42 -8.49
C TYR A 140 -5.91 -19.29 -8.59
N GLU A 141 -6.34 -19.90 -7.48
CA GLU A 141 -7.46 -20.87 -7.46
C GLU A 141 -8.75 -20.30 -6.86
N ALA A 142 -8.64 -19.28 -6.02
CA ALA A 142 -9.74 -18.81 -5.20
C ALA A 142 -9.76 -17.30 -5.06
N VAL A 143 -10.97 -16.78 -4.84
CA VAL A 143 -11.22 -15.38 -4.49
C VAL A 143 -11.80 -15.38 -3.08
N GLU A 144 -11.06 -14.80 -2.14
CA GLU A 144 -11.53 -14.61 -0.77
C GLU A 144 -12.15 -13.23 -0.61
N HIS A 145 -13.14 -13.14 0.27
CA HIS A 145 -13.95 -11.94 0.46
C HIS A 145 -13.88 -11.49 1.92
N THR A 146 -13.57 -10.21 2.15
CA THR A 146 -13.70 -9.58 3.47
C THR A 146 -14.61 -8.35 3.37
N PRO A 147 -15.76 -8.33 4.07
CA PRO A 147 -16.70 -7.21 3.97
C PRO A 147 -16.17 -5.95 4.66
N ASP A 148 -16.76 -4.82 4.28
CA ASP A 148 -16.62 -3.50 4.91
C ASP A 148 -15.20 -2.92 4.91
N VAL A 149 -14.30 -3.37 4.03
CA VAL A 149 -12.91 -2.87 3.97
C VAL A 149 -12.83 -1.53 3.26
N THR A 150 -12.30 -0.50 3.91
CA THR A 150 -12.24 0.86 3.35
C THR A 150 -10.84 1.40 3.11
N THR A 151 -9.83 0.77 3.71
CA THR A 151 -8.42 1.14 3.48
C THR A 151 -7.59 -0.12 3.43
N LEU A 152 -6.60 -0.10 2.54
CA LEU A 152 -5.64 -1.16 2.29
C LEU A 152 -4.25 -0.51 2.14
N VAL A 153 -3.22 -1.18 2.61
CA VAL A 153 -1.82 -0.84 2.33
C VAL A 153 -1.02 -2.12 2.19
N THR A 154 0.08 -2.07 1.46
CA THR A 154 1.05 -3.17 1.35
C THR A 154 2.44 -2.71 1.76
N THR A 155 3.29 -3.63 2.18
CA THR A 155 4.72 -3.36 2.34
C THR A 155 5.35 -3.09 0.97
N THR A 156 6.46 -2.37 0.92
CA THR A 156 7.15 -2.01 -0.34
C THR A 156 7.53 -3.24 -1.17
N ASP A 157 7.85 -4.36 -0.52
CA ASP A 157 8.17 -5.64 -1.15
C ASP A 157 6.93 -6.47 -1.53
N GLY A 158 5.73 -6.00 -1.20
CA GLY A 158 4.47 -6.69 -1.42
C GLY A 158 4.32 -7.99 -0.64
N SER A 159 5.15 -8.24 0.38
CA SER A 159 5.10 -9.49 1.16
C SER A 159 4.01 -9.49 2.24
N GLN A 160 3.57 -8.32 2.68
CA GLN A 160 2.57 -8.15 3.72
C GLN A 160 1.57 -7.07 3.34
N ALA A 161 0.36 -7.19 3.88
CA ALA A 161 -0.74 -6.26 3.66
C ALA A 161 -1.47 -6.00 4.97
N ALA A 162 -1.99 -4.78 5.11
CA ALA A 162 -2.86 -4.43 6.20
C ALA A 162 -4.08 -3.68 5.68
N TYR A 163 -5.22 -3.94 6.29
CA TYR A 163 -6.47 -3.31 5.89
C TYR A 163 -7.39 -3.14 7.08
N ALA A 164 -8.27 -2.14 7.02
CA ALA A 164 -9.21 -1.83 8.08
C ALA A 164 -10.64 -1.82 7.56
N THR A 165 -11.56 -2.30 8.39
CA THR A 165 -12.98 -2.23 8.11
C THR A 165 -13.62 -0.95 8.64
N LYS A 166 -14.64 -0.44 7.95
CA LYS A 166 -15.52 0.62 8.46
C LYS A 166 -16.94 0.13 8.29
N ARG A 167 -17.62 -0.10 9.42
CA ARG A 167 -19.04 -0.43 9.39
C ARG A 167 -19.84 0.80 9.01
N ILE A 168 -20.74 0.65 8.04
CA ILE A 168 -21.66 1.68 7.59
C ILE A 168 -23.08 1.14 7.79
N ASP A 169 -23.96 1.95 8.37
CA ASP A 169 -25.40 1.68 8.41
C ASP A 169 -26.17 2.76 7.63
N THR A 170 -27.50 2.66 7.62
CA THR A 170 -28.38 3.62 6.92
C THR A 170 -28.28 5.06 7.45
N GLY A 171 -27.68 5.27 8.62
CA GLY A 171 -27.48 6.58 9.26
C GLY A 171 -26.03 7.10 9.20
N GLY A 172 -25.08 6.33 8.66
CA GLY A 172 -23.70 6.74 8.47
C GLY A 172 -22.68 5.73 9.01
N GLY A 173 -21.47 6.22 9.35
CA GLY A 173 -20.46 5.38 9.98
C GLY A 173 -20.97 4.87 11.32
N VAL A 174 -20.64 3.62 11.66
CA VAL A 174 -20.97 2.99 12.95
C VAL A 174 -19.70 2.82 13.77
N LYS A 175 -19.84 2.93 15.10
CA LYS A 175 -18.75 2.63 16.04
C LYS A 175 -18.31 1.17 15.87
N GLY A 176 -17.00 0.95 15.87
CA GLY A 176 -16.42 -0.38 15.81
C GLY A 176 -15.78 -0.68 14.46
N SER A 177 -14.56 -1.18 14.51
CA SER A 177 -13.77 -1.55 13.35
C SER A 177 -12.90 -2.76 13.67
N THR A 178 -12.33 -3.39 12.66
CA THR A 178 -11.27 -4.38 12.79
C THR A 178 -10.12 -4.01 11.86
N VAL A 179 -8.90 -4.02 12.40
CA VAL A 179 -7.67 -3.96 11.60
C VAL A 179 -7.18 -5.38 11.37
N TYR A 180 -6.80 -5.68 10.13
CA TYR A 180 -6.25 -6.95 9.71
C TYR A 180 -4.81 -6.76 9.25
N ALA A 181 -3.98 -7.76 9.47
CA ALA A 181 -2.63 -7.84 8.95
C ALA A 181 -2.37 -9.23 8.40
N THR A 182 -1.85 -9.32 7.17
CA THR A 182 -1.30 -10.57 6.65
C THR A 182 0.13 -10.71 7.14
N THR A 183 0.45 -11.88 7.67
CA THR A 183 1.74 -12.23 8.27
C THR A 183 2.18 -13.59 7.73
N THR A 184 3.47 -13.87 7.74
CA THR A 184 3.99 -15.21 7.47
C THR A 184 4.37 -15.89 8.77
N GLU A 185 3.70 -17.00 9.12
CA GLU A 185 4.00 -17.80 10.31
C GLU A 185 4.37 -19.22 9.88
N GLY A 186 5.59 -19.67 10.19
CA GLY A 186 6.06 -21.00 9.80
C GLY A 186 6.11 -21.22 8.28
N GLY A 187 6.28 -20.16 7.49
CA GLY A 187 6.27 -20.21 6.02
C GLY A 187 4.89 -20.25 5.38
N LEU A 188 3.82 -20.08 6.18
CA LEU A 188 2.44 -20.04 5.71
C LEU A 188 1.82 -18.66 5.93
N ASP A 189 0.96 -18.25 5.01
CA ASP A 189 0.15 -17.05 5.14
C ASP A 189 -0.82 -17.19 6.32
N ALA A 190 -0.81 -16.21 7.21
CA ALA A 190 -1.75 -16.07 8.31
C ALA A 190 -2.36 -14.66 8.30
N VAL A 191 -3.60 -14.54 8.78
CA VAL A 191 -4.28 -13.24 8.95
C VAL A 191 -4.53 -12.99 10.42
N LYS A 192 -3.90 -11.95 10.96
CA LYS A 192 -4.13 -11.45 12.32
C LYS A 192 -5.21 -10.39 12.33
N LYS A 193 -5.89 -10.25 13.48
CA LYS A 193 -7.03 -9.33 13.64
C LYS A 193 -6.90 -8.57 14.96
N LEU A 194 -7.16 -7.27 14.90
CA LEU A 194 -7.30 -6.38 16.06
C LEU A 194 -8.71 -5.79 16.07
N ALA A 195 -9.52 -6.21 17.03
CA ALA A 195 -10.86 -5.67 17.23
C ALA A 195 -10.79 -4.30 17.93
N LEU A 196 -11.46 -3.30 17.36
CA LEU A 196 -11.51 -1.93 17.86
C LEU A 196 -12.97 -1.51 18.09
N PRO A 197 -13.68 -2.12 19.06
CA PRO A 197 -15.13 -1.93 19.24
C PRO A 197 -15.54 -0.49 19.58
N ASN A 198 -14.59 0.31 20.07
CA ASN A 198 -14.82 1.68 20.53
C ASN A 198 -14.18 2.75 19.64
N ARG A 199 -13.74 2.39 18.43
CA ARG A 199 -13.08 3.32 17.51
C ARG A 199 -13.97 3.63 16.31
N TRP A 200 -13.83 4.83 15.78
CA TRP A 200 -14.49 5.28 14.56
C TRP A 200 -13.47 5.55 13.47
N GLU A 201 -13.92 5.44 12.22
CA GLU A 201 -13.16 5.83 11.02
C GLU A 201 -11.72 5.31 11.00
N VAL A 202 -11.54 4.04 11.31
CA VAL A 202 -10.22 3.43 11.31
C VAL A 202 -9.69 3.36 9.88
N ARG A 203 -8.50 3.91 9.67
CA ARG A 203 -7.81 3.91 8.38
C ARG A 203 -6.39 3.41 8.56
N VAL A 204 -5.99 2.40 7.80
CA VAL A 204 -4.59 1.97 7.78
C VAL A 204 -3.77 3.01 7.02
N ILE A 205 -2.67 3.44 7.61
CA ILE A 205 -1.74 4.44 7.06
C ILE A 205 -0.51 3.75 6.46
N ALA A 206 0.04 2.74 7.14
CA ALA A 206 1.23 2.03 6.70
C ALA A 206 1.33 0.64 7.35
N TYR A 207 2.06 -0.26 6.69
CA TYR A 207 2.57 -1.49 7.29
C TYR A 207 4.09 -1.52 7.07
N GLN A 208 4.85 -1.38 8.16
CA GLN A 208 6.30 -1.28 8.10
C GLN A 208 6.95 -1.70 9.42
N GLY A 209 8.17 -2.23 9.35
CA GLY A 209 8.89 -2.71 10.52
C GLY A 209 8.11 -3.76 11.33
N GLY A 210 7.28 -4.57 10.67
CA GLY A 210 6.42 -5.56 11.33
C GLY A 210 5.24 -4.96 12.12
N LYS A 211 4.94 -3.66 11.93
CA LYS A 211 3.85 -2.97 12.61
C LYS A 211 2.87 -2.35 11.62
N VAL A 212 1.59 -2.43 11.95
CA VAL A 212 0.52 -1.73 11.27
C VAL A 212 0.27 -0.40 11.98
N TYR A 213 0.36 0.68 11.23
CA TYR A 213 0.04 2.02 11.69
C TYR A 213 -1.32 2.42 11.14
N PHE A 214 -2.23 2.84 12.02
CA PHE A 214 -3.57 3.24 11.63
C PHE A 214 -4.01 4.50 12.38
N SER A 215 -4.87 5.28 11.73
CA SER A 215 -5.54 6.42 12.34
C SER A 215 -6.97 6.07 12.73
N SER A 216 -7.51 6.73 13.76
CA SER A 216 -8.90 6.55 14.19
C SER A 216 -9.38 7.72 15.05
N PHE A 217 -10.69 7.76 15.33
CA PHE A 217 -11.28 8.63 16.36
C PHE A 217 -11.78 7.84 17.57
N GLU A 218 -11.74 8.47 18.75
CA GLU A 218 -12.39 7.97 19.97
C GLU A 218 -13.89 8.32 20.01
N THR A 219 -14.21 9.52 19.54
CA THR A 219 -15.58 10.04 19.48
C THR A 219 -15.99 10.25 18.04
N GLN A 220 -17.29 10.10 17.78
CA GLN A 220 -17.86 10.42 16.48
C GLN A 220 -17.63 11.91 16.20
N ASN A 221 -17.20 12.25 14.99
CA ASN A 221 -16.94 13.63 14.54
C ASN A 221 -15.81 14.36 15.29
N SER A 222 -14.85 13.64 15.88
CA SER A 222 -13.61 14.27 16.34
C SER A 222 -12.91 14.97 15.17
N SER A 223 -12.40 16.19 15.38
CA SER A 223 -11.60 16.92 14.40
C SER A 223 -10.14 16.44 14.33
N THR A 224 -9.74 15.58 15.28
CA THR A 224 -8.35 15.11 15.42
C THR A 224 -8.30 13.59 15.38
N TRP A 225 -7.55 13.04 14.43
CA TRP A 225 -7.26 11.61 14.37
C TRP A 225 -6.10 11.27 15.31
N GLN A 226 -6.16 10.11 15.94
CA GLN A 226 -5.04 9.56 16.71
C GLN A 226 -4.29 8.53 15.89
N LEU A 227 -2.96 8.59 15.89
CA LEU A 227 -2.12 7.54 15.31
C LEU A 227 -1.93 6.42 16.34
N SER A 228 -2.09 5.17 15.92
CA SER A 228 -1.80 3.97 16.71
C SER A 228 -0.90 3.02 15.95
N ALA A 229 -0.01 2.35 16.67
CA ALA A 229 0.84 1.29 16.15
C ALA A 229 0.43 -0.05 16.75
N TRP A 230 0.22 -1.05 15.89
CA TRP A 230 -0.13 -2.41 16.27
C TRP A 230 0.91 -3.38 15.74
N ASP A 231 1.39 -4.23 16.64
CA ASP A 231 2.21 -5.39 16.31
C ASP A 231 1.27 -6.59 16.16
N PRO A 232 1.18 -7.23 14.97
CA PRO A 232 0.26 -8.35 14.74
C PRO A 232 0.43 -9.55 15.69
N ALA A 233 1.57 -9.66 16.39
CA ALA A 233 1.79 -10.66 17.44
C ALA A 233 1.09 -10.30 18.77
N LYS A 234 0.57 -9.08 18.92
CA LYS A 234 -0.08 -8.57 20.14
C LYS A 234 -1.58 -8.41 19.93
N THR A 235 -2.32 -8.45 21.04
CA THR A 235 -3.78 -8.27 21.05
C THR A 235 -4.23 -6.81 21.21
N THR A 236 -3.28 -5.88 21.42
CA THR A 236 -3.55 -4.47 21.65
C THR A 236 -2.63 -3.59 20.80
N ALA A 237 -3.13 -2.40 20.45
CA ALA A 237 -2.34 -1.34 19.83
C ALA A 237 -1.84 -0.35 20.89
N THR A 238 -0.74 0.35 20.57
CA THR A 238 -0.21 1.44 21.36
C THR A 238 -0.40 2.76 20.63
N GLU A 239 -0.93 3.77 21.30
CA GLU A 239 -1.08 5.11 20.74
C GLU A 239 0.28 5.79 20.56
N VAL A 240 0.48 6.42 19.41
CA VAL A 240 1.66 7.23 19.09
C VAL A 240 1.32 8.70 19.39
N LYS A 241 1.41 9.06 20.67
CA LYS A 241 0.92 10.35 21.21
C LYS A 241 1.61 11.59 20.63
N THR A 242 2.78 11.41 20.04
CA THR A 242 3.57 12.48 19.41
C THR A 242 2.97 12.95 18.09
N ILE A 243 2.08 12.16 17.47
CA ILE A 243 1.50 12.44 16.16
C ILE A 243 -0.03 12.48 16.27
N THR A 244 -0.60 13.62 15.92
CA THR A 244 -2.04 13.82 15.75
C THR A 244 -2.36 14.09 14.29
N SER A 245 -3.56 13.70 13.86
CA SER A 245 -4.05 13.88 12.48
C SER A 245 -3.05 13.42 11.39
N PRO A 246 -2.52 12.17 11.47
CA PRO A 246 -1.54 11.67 10.52
C PRO A 246 -2.13 11.57 9.11
N THR A 247 -1.33 11.95 8.11
CA THR A 247 -1.65 11.77 6.69
C THR A 247 -0.77 10.73 6.03
N ALA A 248 0.47 10.58 6.49
CA ALA A 248 1.41 9.58 6.00
C ALA A 248 2.49 9.26 7.02
N LEU A 249 3.18 8.14 6.79
CA LEU A 249 4.33 7.69 7.54
C LEU A 249 5.43 7.31 6.55
N ALA A 250 6.66 7.75 6.77
CA ALA A 250 7.80 7.36 5.95
C ALA A 250 8.12 5.87 6.16
N GLY A 251 8.70 5.21 5.15
CA GLY A 251 8.92 3.75 5.14
C GLY A 251 9.76 3.21 6.31
N ASN A 252 10.62 4.05 6.91
CA ASN A 252 11.40 3.71 8.10
C ASN A 252 10.65 3.90 9.44
N GLY A 253 9.48 4.56 9.43
CA GLY A 253 8.67 4.85 10.61
C GLY A 253 9.20 5.90 11.57
N GLU A 254 10.27 6.60 11.19
CA GLU A 254 10.87 7.64 12.02
C GLU A 254 10.19 8.99 11.83
N VAL A 255 9.54 9.19 10.69
CA VAL A 255 8.97 10.49 10.28
C VAL A 255 7.53 10.30 9.82
N ALA A 256 6.64 11.17 10.30
CA ALA A 256 5.25 11.22 9.89
C ALA A 256 4.90 12.59 9.31
N ALA A 257 3.94 12.60 8.40
CA ALA A 257 3.22 13.81 8.00
C ALA A 257 1.91 13.91 8.77
N ALA A 258 1.55 15.11 9.17
CA ALA A 258 0.36 15.39 9.96
C ALA A 258 -0.32 16.69 9.54
N LEU A 259 -1.65 16.72 9.60
CA LEU A 259 -2.41 17.96 9.48
C LEU A 259 -2.34 18.72 10.81
N THR A 260 -1.76 19.93 10.76
CA THR A 260 -1.70 20.85 11.90
C THR A 260 -2.85 21.85 11.90
N VAL A 261 -3.45 22.09 10.73
CA VAL A 261 -4.64 22.92 10.55
C VAL A 261 -5.51 22.25 9.49
N LEU A 262 -6.80 22.11 9.80
CA LEU A 262 -7.84 21.67 8.87
C LEU A 262 -9.10 22.49 9.16
N ASN A 263 -9.39 23.48 8.31
CA ASN A 263 -10.60 24.28 8.38
C ASN A 263 -10.98 24.80 6.97
N ASP A 264 -12.10 25.50 6.88
CA ASP A 264 -12.64 26.01 5.60
C ASP A 264 -11.69 27.00 4.89
N ASN A 265 -10.74 27.59 5.60
CA ASN A 265 -9.78 28.56 5.06
C ASN A 265 -8.49 27.91 4.54
N GLY A 266 -8.32 26.60 4.73
CA GLY A 266 -7.22 25.83 4.17
C GLY A 266 -6.66 24.76 5.10
N THR A 267 -5.62 24.08 4.62
CA THR A 267 -4.90 23.07 5.38
C THR A 267 -3.44 23.44 5.53
N CYS A 268 -2.85 23.07 6.68
CA CYS A 268 -1.41 23.13 6.89
C CYS A 268 -0.91 21.76 7.31
N SER A 269 0.18 21.31 6.70
CA SER A 269 0.84 20.06 7.05
C SER A 269 2.17 20.31 7.74
N ALA A 270 2.58 19.38 8.59
CA ALA A 270 3.90 19.35 9.18
C ALA A 270 4.54 17.98 8.99
N VAL A 271 5.87 17.97 8.98
CA VAL A 271 6.66 16.74 9.04
C VAL A 271 7.31 16.67 10.43
N ILE A 272 7.09 15.54 11.10
CA ILE A 272 7.33 15.37 12.54
C ILE A 272 8.08 14.07 12.78
N GLU A 273 9.10 14.11 13.62
CA GLU A 273 9.78 12.93 14.13
C GLU A 273 8.85 12.15 15.07
N VAL A 274 8.59 10.89 14.75
CA VAL A 274 7.61 10.04 15.43
C VAL A 274 8.01 9.76 16.87
N ALA A 275 9.29 9.53 17.16
CA ALA A 275 9.75 9.17 18.50
C ALA A 275 9.62 10.32 19.50
N THR A 276 9.87 11.55 19.07
CA THR A 276 10.03 12.71 19.96
C THR A 276 8.89 13.73 19.83
N GLY A 277 8.12 13.69 18.73
CA GLY A 277 7.17 14.75 18.38
C GLY A 277 7.84 16.02 17.86
N LYS A 278 9.17 15.99 17.61
CA LYS A 278 9.89 17.14 17.10
C LYS A 278 9.45 17.43 15.66
N GLN A 279 8.82 18.59 15.47
CA GLN A 279 8.51 19.11 14.15
C GLN A 279 9.80 19.50 13.43
N PHE A 280 10.03 18.95 12.24
CA PHE A 280 11.12 19.40 11.36
C PHE A 280 10.76 20.71 10.67
N TRP A 281 9.56 20.77 10.10
CA TRP A 281 9.02 21.96 9.44
C TRP A 281 7.50 21.86 9.29
N ARG A 282 6.90 22.98 8.90
CA ARG A 282 5.46 23.13 8.64
C ARG A 282 5.26 23.99 7.40
N THR A 283 4.26 23.65 6.59
CA THR A 283 3.83 24.43 5.43
C THR A 283 2.31 24.55 5.37
N CYS A 284 1.82 25.63 4.77
CA CYS A 284 0.42 25.81 4.41
C CYS A 284 0.22 25.94 2.89
N ASP A 285 1.28 25.73 2.12
CA ASP A 285 1.26 25.73 0.65
C ASP A 285 0.91 24.33 0.11
N TYR A 286 1.32 23.29 0.85
CA TYR A 286 1.16 21.89 0.45
C TYR A 286 0.53 21.04 1.54
N GLN A 287 -0.31 20.10 1.11
CA GLN A 287 -0.76 19.00 1.94
C GLN A 287 0.17 17.80 1.72
N VAL A 288 0.95 17.41 2.73
CA VAL A 288 1.85 16.24 2.61
C VAL A 288 1.02 14.96 2.73
N LYS A 289 1.04 14.11 1.70
CA LYS A 289 0.18 12.93 1.55
C LYS A 289 0.94 11.60 1.55
N SER A 290 2.24 11.60 1.26
CA SER A 290 3.09 10.40 1.26
C SER A 290 4.57 10.77 1.30
N PHE A 291 5.44 9.76 1.30
CA PHE A 291 6.90 9.91 1.22
C PHE A 291 7.46 8.96 0.15
N THR A 292 8.68 9.22 -0.31
CA THR A 292 9.50 8.20 -0.99
C THR A 292 9.86 7.06 -0.05
N ALA A 293 10.29 5.91 -0.60
CA ALA A 293 10.57 4.71 0.18
C ALA A 293 11.69 4.94 1.20
N ASP A 294 12.72 5.70 0.82
CA ASP A 294 13.81 6.15 1.71
C ASP A 294 13.41 7.22 2.74
N GLY A 295 12.17 7.73 2.68
CA GLY A 295 11.65 8.76 3.58
C GLY A 295 12.26 10.15 3.40
N ARG A 296 13.12 10.37 2.39
CA ARG A 296 13.86 11.63 2.21
C ARG A 296 13.05 12.70 1.51
N THR A 297 12.07 12.30 0.71
CA THR A 297 11.20 13.21 -0.02
C THR A 297 9.77 13.10 0.48
N ALA A 298 9.22 14.22 0.93
CA ALA A 298 7.79 14.36 1.22
C ALA A 298 7.04 14.70 -0.08
N ILE A 299 5.92 14.02 -0.32
CA ILE A 299 5.09 14.20 -1.49
C ILE A 299 3.86 15.00 -1.09
N GLY A 300 3.69 16.16 -1.74
CA GLY A 300 2.65 17.12 -1.47
C GLY A 300 1.62 17.25 -2.59
N GLY A 301 0.38 17.54 -2.23
CA GLY A 301 -0.64 18.11 -3.12
C GLY A 301 -0.94 19.57 -2.74
N PRO A 302 -1.94 20.22 -3.37
CA PRO A 302 -2.36 21.56 -3.03
C PRO A 302 -2.87 21.65 -1.59
N ARG A 303 -2.81 22.85 -1.00
CA ARG A 303 -3.37 23.14 0.33
C ARG A 303 -4.88 22.87 0.46
N ILE A 304 -5.61 22.86 -0.65
CA ILE A 304 -7.05 22.59 -0.73
C ILE A 304 -7.24 21.68 -1.94
N SER A 305 -7.92 20.54 -1.74
CA SER A 305 -8.32 19.65 -2.82
C SER A 305 -9.78 19.94 -3.15
N ASP A 306 -10.11 20.06 -4.44
CA ASP A 306 -11.46 20.38 -4.92
C ASP A 306 -12.40 19.16 -5.00
N GLY A 307 -11.85 17.98 -4.70
CA GLY A 307 -12.57 16.70 -4.63
C GLY A 307 -12.49 15.85 -5.90
N TYR A 308 -12.20 16.43 -7.08
CA TYR A 308 -12.01 15.64 -8.31
C TYR A 308 -10.54 15.28 -8.51
N ALA A 309 -9.68 16.30 -8.53
CA ALA A 309 -8.27 16.13 -8.81
C ALA A 309 -7.46 17.31 -8.27
N ASP A 310 -6.20 17.04 -7.94
CA ASP A 310 -5.27 18.10 -7.61
C ASP A 310 -4.74 18.76 -8.90
N LEU A 311 -4.41 20.05 -8.85
CA LEU A 311 -3.79 20.75 -9.99
C LEU A 311 -2.26 20.75 -9.93
N ILE A 312 -1.71 20.32 -8.79
CA ILE A 312 -0.26 20.29 -8.54
C ILE A 312 0.13 19.00 -7.82
N ALA A 313 1.35 18.56 -8.08
CA ALA A 313 2.07 17.56 -7.30
C ALA A 313 3.42 18.15 -6.92
N ALA A 314 3.86 17.97 -5.69
CA ALA A 314 5.10 18.54 -5.18
C ALA A 314 5.99 17.47 -4.53
N ALA A 315 7.29 17.62 -4.70
CA ALA A 315 8.32 16.90 -3.99
C ALA A 315 9.08 17.90 -3.12
N LEU A 316 9.11 17.66 -1.81
CA LEU A 316 9.80 18.50 -0.82
C LEU A 316 10.85 17.67 -0.09
N ASP A 317 11.94 18.30 0.30
CA ASP A 317 12.90 17.66 1.20
C ASP A 317 12.24 17.41 2.56
N ALA A 318 12.16 16.14 2.99
CA ALA A 318 11.42 15.75 4.18
C ALA A 318 12.03 16.32 5.47
N ARG A 319 13.28 16.76 5.47
CA ARG A 319 13.96 17.28 6.67
C ARG A 319 13.88 18.81 6.78
N THR A 320 13.89 19.51 5.67
CA THR A 320 13.98 20.98 5.62
C THR A 320 12.70 21.65 5.12
N GLY A 321 11.84 20.91 4.41
CA GLY A 321 10.64 21.43 3.77
C GLY A 321 10.93 22.22 2.49
N SER A 322 12.18 22.20 2.02
CA SER A 322 12.57 22.88 0.79
C SER A 322 11.91 22.23 -0.42
N LEU A 323 11.28 23.02 -1.28
CA LEU A 323 10.70 22.54 -2.53
C LEU A 323 11.80 22.02 -3.47
N LEU A 324 11.75 20.73 -3.79
CA LEU A 324 12.64 20.11 -4.77
C LEU A 324 12.07 20.29 -6.17
N ARG A 325 10.79 19.91 -6.34
CA ARG A 325 10.03 20.07 -7.59
C ARG A 325 8.56 20.27 -7.34
N GLU A 326 7.92 20.97 -8.26
CA GLU A 326 6.48 21.09 -8.39
C GLU A 326 6.11 20.85 -9.85
N TRP A 327 5.15 19.98 -10.08
CA TRP A 327 4.51 19.79 -11.37
C TRP A 327 3.12 20.40 -11.30
N SER A 328 2.72 21.11 -12.35
CA SER A 328 1.36 21.58 -12.52
C SER A 328 0.74 20.99 -13.79
N GLY A 329 -0.55 20.69 -13.73
CA GLY A 329 -1.27 20.09 -14.84
C GLY A 329 -2.77 20.32 -14.72
N PRO A 330 -3.55 19.83 -15.70
CA PRO A 330 -4.98 20.05 -15.74
C PRO A 330 -5.73 19.29 -14.64
N SER A 331 -5.34 18.06 -14.34
CA SER A 331 -5.98 17.22 -13.32
C SER A 331 -5.05 16.07 -12.93
N PHE A 332 -4.67 16.00 -11.66
CA PHE A 332 -3.89 14.93 -11.02
C PHE A 332 -4.76 14.20 -9.98
N ARG A 333 -5.30 13.04 -10.36
CA ARG A 333 -6.23 12.26 -9.54
C ARG A 333 -5.54 11.49 -8.42
N GLN A 334 -4.27 11.13 -8.62
CA GLN A 334 -3.48 10.37 -7.66
C GLN A 334 -1.99 10.69 -7.87
N THR A 335 -1.23 10.77 -6.79
CA THR A 335 0.24 10.90 -6.82
C THR A 335 0.85 9.94 -5.80
N VAL A 336 1.79 9.11 -6.24
CA VAL A 336 2.54 8.18 -5.38
C VAL A 336 4.02 8.17 -5.73
N ALA A 337 4.86 7.75 -4.79
CA ALA A 337 6.24 7.39 -5.11
C ALA A 337 6.26 6.09 -5.93
N GLU A 338 7.05 6.05 -7.00
CA GLU A 338 7.44 4.77 -7.61
C GLU A 338 8.66 4.19 -6.89
N ASP A 339 9.64 5.07 -6.67
CA ASP A 339 10.93 4.82 -6.05
C ASP A 339 11.44 6.16 -5.46
N ASP A 340 12.70 6.21 -5.03
CA ASP A 340 13.28 7.39 -4.38
C ASP A 340 13.56 8.57 -5.34
N GLN A 341 13.42 8.36 -6.65
CA GLN A 341 13.75 9.32 -7.70
C GLN A 341 12.56 9.67 -8.59
N HIS A 342 11.48 8.89 -8.54
CA HIS A 342 10.35 9.05 -9.43
C HIS A 342 9.01 9.08 -8.69
N LEU A 343 8.13 9.98 -9.15
CA LEU A 343 6.72 9.98 -8.81
C LEU A 343 5.90 9.41 -9.97
N LEU A 344 4.84 8.67 -9.64
CA LEU A 344 3.76 8.39 -10.56
C LEU A 344 2.58 9.30 -10.28
N ILE A 345 2.05 9.91 -11.33
CA ILE A 345 0.88 10.78 -11.27
C ILE A 345 -0.16 10.22 -12.23
N LEU A 346 -1.36 9.90 -11.71
CA LEU A 346 -2.52 9.61 -12.55
C LEU A 346 -3.10 10.95 -13.00
N ALA A 347 -3.02 11.24 -14.29
CA ALA A 347 -3.40 12.52 -14.85
C ALA A 347 -4.36 12.38 -16.03
N ASP A 348 -5.25 13.36 -16.17
CA ASP A 348 -6.14 13.55 -17.31
C ASP A 348 -6.33 15.04 -17.61
N ASP A 349 -6.99 15.37 -18.73
CA ASP A 349 -7.29 16.75 -19.14
C ASP A 349 -8.67 17.23 -18.60
N GLY A 350 -9.24 16.51 -17.62
CA GLY A 350 -10.54 16.76 -17.02
C GLY A 350 -11.45 15.52 -16.95
N PRO A 351 -12.64 15.64 -16.33
CA PRO A 351 -13.62 14.56 -16.23
C PRO A 351 -13.93 13.91 -17.59
N ASP A 352 -14.02 12.59 -17.61
CA ASP A 352 -14.35 11.76 -18.79
C ASP A 352 -13.37 11.89 -19.97
N THR A 353 -12.18 12.48 -19.76
CA THR A 353 -11.12 12.54 -20.79
C THR A 353 -10.20 11.31 -20.71
N LYS A 354 -9.31 11.16 -21.71
CA LYS A 354 -8.30 10.10 -21.69
C LYS A 354 -7.32 10.36 -20.54
N ALA A 355 -7.09 9.34 -19.72
CA ALA A 355 -6.14 9.39 -18.63
C ALA A 355 -4.84 8.66 -18.97
N SER A 356 -3.77 9.00 -18.26
CA SER A 356 -2.50 8.28 -18.25
C SER A 356 -1.88 8.34 -16.88
N ILE A 357 -1.14 7.29 -16.51
CA ILE A 357 -0.11 7.38 -15.48
C ILE A 357 1.12 7.99 -16.14
N ILE A 358 1.65 9.06 -15.56
CA ILE A 358 2.90 9.68 -15.97
C ILE A 358 3.96 9.44 -14.91
N ARG A 359 5.20 9.25 -15.33
CA ARG A 359 6.35 9.18 -14.43
C ARG A 359 7.10 10.49 -14.48
N CYS A 360 7.35 11.10 -13.33
CA CYS A 360 8.10 12.34 -13.22
C CYS A 360 9.34 12.15 -12.35
N THR A 361 10.49 12.60 -12.85
CA THR A 361 11.79 12.48 -12.19
C THR A 361 12.01 13.65 -11.25
N ILE A 362 12.22 13.38 -9.96
CA ILE A 362 12.34 14.39 -8.90
C ILE A 362 13.59 15.27 -9.12
N THR A 363 14.71 14.72 -9.57
CA THR A 363 15.97 15.48 -9.65
C THR A 363 16.00 16.51 -10.78
N ASN A 364 15.29 16.29 -11.88
CA ASN A 364 15.34 17.15 -13.07
C ASN A 364 13.97 17.67 -13.55
N GLY A 365 12.86 17.15 -13.00
CA GLY A 365 11.50 17.56 -13.33
C GLY A 365 10.94 16.96 -14.62
N ALA A 366 11.71 16.16 -15.37
CA ALA A 366 11.26 15.55 -16.63
C ALA A 366 10.17 14.51 -16.38
N CYS A 367 9.19 14.45 -17.29
CA CYS A 367 8.11 13.48 -17.22
C CYS A 367 7.92 12.74 -18.54
N GLU A 368 7.40 11.51 -18.44
CA GLU A 368 7.06 10.63 -19.55
C GLU A 368 5.71 9.94 -19.29
N LEU A 369 5.06 9.49 -20.37
CA LEU A 369 3.86 8.65 -20.28
C LEU A 369 4.28 7.24 -19.87
N ALA A 370 3.99 6.85 -18.63
CA ALA A 370 4.21 5.47 -18.15
C ALA A 370 3.13 4.51 -18.67
N THR A 371 1.95 5.03 -19.04
CA THR A 371 0.93 4.28 -19.78
C THR A 371 0.50 5.05 -21.03
N PRO A 372 -0.08 4.41 -22.06
CA PRO A 372 -0.72 5.15 -23.14
C PRO A 372 -1.92 5.98 -22.63
N LEU A 373 -2.22 7.10 -23.28
CA LEU A 373 -3.47 7.83 -23.07
C LEU A 373 -4.66 6.97 -23.50
N ALA A 374 -5.52 6.60 -22.55
CA ALA A 374 -6.65 5.72 -22.80
C ALA A 374 -7.90 6.19 -22.05
N ALA A 375 -9.06 5.87 -22.59
CA ALA A 375 -10.32 5.97 -21.85
C ALA A 375 -10.51 4.71 -20.99
N GLY A 376 -11.23 4.86 -19.88
CA GLY A 376 -11.57 3.75 -18.99
C GLY A 376 -10.95 3.88 -17.60
N GLU A 377 -11.12 2.83 -16.80
CA GLU A 377 -10.66 2.77 -15.42
C GLU A 377 -9.13 2.65 -15.38
N LEU A 378 -8.47 3.61 -14.74
CA LEU A 378 -7.02 3.67 -14.55
C LEU A 378 -6.77 4.12 -13.11
N MET A 379 -5.90 3.41 -12.39
CA MET A 379 -5.60 3.68 -10.97
C MET A 379 -4.19 3.22 -10.66
N ILE A 380 -3.49 3.93 -9.78
CA ILE A 380 -2.20 3.47 -9.24
C ILE A 380 -2.48 2.68 -7.96
N GLY A 381 -1.83 1.53 -7.80
CA GLY A 381 -1.96 0.70 -6.61
C GLY A 381 -1.39 1.36 -5.36
N SER A 382 -1.78 0.82 -4.21
CA SER A 382 -1.45 1.34 -2.87
C SER A 382 -0.40 0.56 -2.11
#